data_AF-A0A8X6M0U5-F1
#
_entry.id   AF-A0A8X6M0U5-F1
#
_cell.length_a   1.000
_cell.length_b   1.000
_cell.length_c   1.000
_cell.angle_alpha   90.00
_cell.angle_beta   90.00
_cell.angle_gamma   90.00
#
_symmetry.space_group_name_H-M   'P 1'
#
loop_
_entity.id
_entity.type
_entity.pdbx_description
1 polymer ?
#
loop_
_entity_poly.entity_id
_entity_poly.type
_entity_poly.pdbx_seq_one_letter_code
_entity_poly.pdbx_strand_id
1 'polypeptide(L)'
;METNLGWTLMGKINLLFEKEYTAMTIISMFVREAISDLFSLEVLGISDPVEMKNKREREILTKLHFEETVRINTEGRYEVLLPWKENHFPITSNKDIAMKRLESSTKKLHQETLFTAYDAFKEWELLDNLITSLDNEAEILPFIEESHHIMAEGKFNLRGWTYNRR
;
A
#
# COMPACT_ATOMS: atom_id res chain seq x y z
N MET A 1 -35.74 -21.23 -11.30
CA MET A 1 -35.04 -21.06 -10.01
C MET A 1 -34.08 -19.90 -10.17
N GLU A 2 -34.40 -18.79 -9.52
CA GLU A 2 -33.53 -17.61 -9.48
C GLU A 2 -32.39 -17.86 -8.47
N THR A 3 -31.14 -17.59 -8.87
CA THR A 3 -29.98 -17.67 -7.99
C THR A 3 -29.48 -16.25 -7.70
N ASN A 4 -29.14 -15.96 -6.44
CA ASN A 4 -28.73 -14.63 -5.94
C ASN A 4 -27.33 -14.18 -6.39
N LEU A 5 -26.78 -14.73 -7.48
CA LEU A 5 -25.41 -14.44 -7.94
C LEU A 5 -25.31 -13.57 -9.19
N GLY A 6 -26.40 -12.92 -9.59
CA GLY A 6 -26.40 -12.00 -10.73
C GLY A 6 -26.38 -12.70 -12.09
N TRP A 7 -26.37 -11.92 -13.16
CA TRP A 7 -26.53 -12.41 -14.54
C TRP A 7 -25.17 -12.66 -15.17
N THR A 8 -24.93 -13.86 -15.70
CA THR A 8 -23.74 -14.17 -16.50
C THR A 8 -24.08 -14.07 -17.99
N LEU A 9 -23.51 -13.09 -18.68
CA LEU A 9 -23.64 -12.93 -20.13
C LEU A 9 -22.70 -13.93 -20.81
N MET A 10 -23.25 -14.89 -21.58
CA MET A 10 -22.45 -15.82 -22.38
C MET A 10 -22.71 -15.56 -23.87
N GLY A 11 -21.63 -15.44 -24.65
CA GLY A 11 -21.70 -15.19 -26.10
C GLY A 11 -22.30 -16.36 -26.87
N LYS A 12 -22.69 -16.09 -28.12
CA LYS A 12 -23.40 -17.06 -28.99
C LYS A 12 -22.49 -18.25 -29.33
N ILE A 13 -22.80 -19.43 -28.79
CA ILE A 13 -22.13 -20.69 -29.12
C ILE A 13 -23.03 -21.43 -30.11
N ASN A 14 -22.52 -21.74 -31.30
CA ASN A 14 -23.24 -22.54 -32.30
C ASN A 14 -23.01 -24.02 -32.01
N LEU A 15 -23.80 -24.64 -31.13
CA LEU A 15 -23.81 -26.10 -31.03
C LEU A 15 -25.26 -26.61 -30.95
N LEU A 16 -25.55 -27.52 -31.87
CA LEU A 16 -26.84 -28.17 -32.04
C LEU A 16 -27.20 -28.92 -30.75
N PHE A 17 -28.29 -28.48 -30.11
CA PHE A 17 -28.95 -29.08 -28.95
C PHE A 17 -29.02 -30.61 -29.11
N GLU A 18 -28.30 -31.38 -28.30
CA GLU A 18 -28.90 -32.17 -27.20
C GLU A 18 -27.89 -32.49 -26.06
N LYS A 19 -26.62 -32.06 -26.18
CA LYS A 19 -25.53 -32.37 -25.21
C LYS A 19 -25.21 -31.25 -24.20
N GLU A 20 -25.92 -30.13 -24.27
CA GLU A 20 -25.56 -28.91 -23.52
C GLU A 20 -25.74 -29.05 -22.01
N TYR A 21 -26.78 -29.76 -21.57
CA TYR A 21 -27.00 -29.99 -20.14
C TYR A 21 -25.94 -30.88 -19.51
N THR A 22 -25.35 -31.80 -20.28
CA THR A 22 -24.32 -32.72 -19.77
C THR A 22 -23.02 -31.97 -19.48
N ALA A 23 -22.57 -31.11 -20.39
CA ALA A 23 -21.37 -30.29 -20.19
C ALA A 23 -21.56 -29.29 -19.04
N MET A 24 -22.71 -28.62 -18.96
CA MET A 24 -23.03 -27.70 -17.86
C MET A 24 -23.07 -28.43 -16.51
N THR A 25 -23.64 -29.64 -16.49
CA THR A 25 -23.69 -30.48 -15.28
C THR A 25 -22.28 -30.92 -14.88
N ILE A 26 -21.46 -31.40 -15.82
CA ILE A 26 -20.06 -31.80 -15.57
C ILE A 26 -19.24 -30.62 -15.02
N ILE A 27 -19.36 -29.43 -15.62
CA ILE A 27 -18.68 -28.23 -15.12
C ILE A 27 -19.19 -27.89 -13.71
N SER A 28 -20.50 -27.92 -13.47
CA SER A 28 -21.05 -27.64 -12.12
C SER A 28 -20.63 -28.68 -11.07
N MET A 29 -20.46 -29.94 -11.46
CA MET A 29 -19.99 -31.02 -10.59
C MET A 29 -18.50 -30.83 -10.27
N PHE A 30 -17.68 -30.46 -11.26
CA PHE A 30 -16.25 -30.19 -11.08
C PHE A 30 -15.99 -28.93 -10.23
N VAL A 31 -16.84 -27.91 -10.38
CA VAL A 31 -16.69 -26.62 -9.70
C VAL A 31 -17.10 -26.69 -8.22
N ARG A 32 -18.01 -27.60 -7.84
CA ARG A 32 -18.45 -27.75 -6.43
C ARG A 32 -17.34 -28.22 -5.50
N GLU A 33 -16.55 -29.21 -5.93
CA GLU A 33 -15.40 -29.69 -5.16
C GLU A 33 -14.25 -28.67 -5.23
N ALA A 34 -13.95 -28.15 -6.43
CA ALA A 34 -12.86 -27.20 -6.63
C ALA A 34 -13.02 -25.87 -5.91
N ILE A 35 -14.25 -25.36 -5.70
CA ILE A 35 -14.48 -24.11 -4.94
C ILE A 35 -14.24 -24.33 -3.45
N SER A 36 -14.71 -25.45 -2.88
CA SER A 36 -14.47 -25.75 -1.46
C SER A 36 -12.98 -25.93 -1.19
N ASP A 37 -12.26 -26.54 -2.12
CA ASP A 37 -10.80 -26.67 -2.05
C ASP A 37 -10.09 -25.33 -2.27
N LEU A 38 -10.57 -24.49 -3.21
CA LEU A 38 -10.03 -23.13 -3.45
C LEU A 38 -10.18 -22.21 -2.24
N PHE A 39 -11.26 -22.38 -1.47
CA PHE A 39 -11.50 -21.65 -0.22
C PHE A 39 -11.13 -22.46 1.03
N SER A 40 -10.53 -23.64 0.87
CA SER A 40 -9.98 -24.36 2.00
C SER A 40 -8.85 -23.52 2.58
N LEU A 41 -8.88 -23.35 3.90
CA LEU A 41 -7.89 -22.57 4.62
C LEU A 41 -6.48 -23.14 4.41
N GLU A 42 -6.36 -24.44 4.12
CA GLU A 42 -5.10 -25.10 3.78
C GLU A 42 -4.51 -24.59 2.45
N VAL A 43 -5.33 -24.45 1.40
CA VAL A 43 -4.92 -23.92 0.08
C VAL A 43 -4.68 -22.41 0.13
N LEU A 44 -5.40 -21.68 0.99
CA LEU A 44 -5.20 -20.24 1.21
C LEU A 44 -4.06 -19.92 2.21
N GLY A 45 -3.46 -20.93 2.85
CA GLY A 45 -2.38 -20.75 3.82
C GLY A 45 -2.82 -20.15 5.18
N ILE A 46 -4.08 -20.36 5.57
CA ILE A 46 -4.74 -19.78 6.75
C ILE A 46 -5.24 -20.88 7.72
N SER A 47 -4.47 -21.95 7.92
CA SER A 47 -4.85 -23.04 8.85
C SER A 47 -4.90 -22.61 10.33
N ASP A 48 -5.72 -23.30 11.13
CA ASP A 48 -5.97 -23.03 12.56
C ASP A 48 -4.72 -23.30 13.44
N PRO A 49 -4.43 -22.50 14.49
CA PRO A 49 -3.11 -22.42 15.15
C PRO A 49 -2.62 -23.63 15.95
N VAL A 50 -3.36 -24.74 16.06
CA VAL A 50 -2.91 -25.88 16.88
C VAL A 50 -1.69 -26.58 16.27
N GLU A 51 -1.47 -26.46 14.95
CA GLU A 51 -0.26 -26.95 14.27
C GLU A 51 0.82 -25.87 14.06
N MET A 52 0.54 -24.61 14.39
CA MET A 52 1.58 -23.57 14.40
C MET A 52 2.22 -23.52 15.79
N LYS A 53 3.56 -23.45 15.89
CA LYS A 53 4.29 -23.18 17.15
C LYS A 53 3.53 -22.18 18.01
N ASN A 54 3.38 -22.45 19.31
CA ASN A 54 2.50 -21.70 20.21
C ASN A 54 2.77 -20.19 20.05
N LYS A 55 1.74 -19.33 20.01
CA LYS A 55 1.93 -17.87 19.72
C LYS A 55 3.08 -17.25 20.52
N ARG A 56 3.20 -17.64 21.80
CA ARG A 56 4.29 -17.24 22.70
C ARG A 56 5.67 -17.68 22.22
N GLU A 57 5.82 -18.89 21.71
CA GLU A 57 7.10 -19.39 21.18
C GLU A 57 7.53 -18.60 19.96
N ARG A 58 6.58 -18.20 19.09
CA ARG A 58 6.89 -17.33 17.94
C ARG A 58 7.34 -15.94 18.39
N GLU A 59 6.67 -15.37 19.40
CA GLU A 59 7.06 -14.09 20.00
C GLU A 59 8.45 -14.17 20.63
N ILE A 60 8.76 -15.25 21.36
CA ILE A 60 10.08 -15.50 21.95
C ILE A 60 11.15 -15.63 20.86
N LEU A 61 10.90 -16.44 19.83
CA LEU A 61 11.83 -16.62 18.71
C LEU A 61 12.05 -15.30 17.95
N THR A 62 11.00 -14.51 17.73
CA THR A 62 11.12 -13.20 17.07
C THR A 62 11.95 -12.23 17.89
N LYS A 63 11.76 -12.23 19.22
CA LYS A 63 12.54 -11.40 20.14
C LYS A 63 14.01 -11.79 20.16
N LEU A 64 14.30 -13.09 20.27
CA LEU A 64 15.68 -13.61 20.23
C LEU A 64 16.36 -13.24 18.91
N HIS A 65 15.68 -13.44 17.78
CA HIS A 65 16.18 -13.06 16.46
C HIS A 65 16.49 -11.57 16.35
N PHE A 66 15.63 -10.71 16.90
CA PHE A 66 15.88 -9.26 16.94
C PHE A 66 17.14 -8.92 17.74
N GLU A 67 17.29 -9.48 18.94
CA GLU A 67 18.46 -9.24 19.81
C GLU A 67 19.77 -9.72 19.18
N GLU A 68 19.74 -10.82 18.43
CA GLU A 68 20.93 -11.38 17.76
C GLU A 68 21.32 -10.61 16.48
N THR A 69 20.34 -10.06 15.76
CA THR A 69 20.57 -9.49 14.43
C THR A 69 20.62 -7.97 14.39
N VAL A 70 20.25 -7.29 15.48
CA VAL A 70 20.35 -5.84 15.58
C VAL A 70 21.81 -5.40 15.59
N ARG A 71 22.17 -4.52 14.66
CA ARG A 71 23.50 -3.92 14.59
C ARG A 71 23.40 -2.48 14.09
N ILE A 72 24.41 -1.68 14.41
CA ILE A 72 24.49 -0.28 13.97
C ILE A 72 25.40 -0.24 12.75
N ASN A 73 24.89 0.29 11.64
CA ASN A 73 25.66 0.43 10.42
C ASN A 73 26.68 1.58 10.51
N THR A 74 27.53 1.72 9.49
CA THR A 74 28.55 2.79 9.43
C THR A 74 27.96 4.21 9.38
N GLU A 75 26.67 4.34 9.09
CA GLU A 75 25.93 5.60 9.05
C GLU A 75 25.21 5.90 10.39
N GLY A 76 25.41 5.07 11.42
CA GLY A 76 24.81 5.25 12.74
C GLY A 76 23.33 4.85 12.83
N ARG A 77 22.79 4.13 11.85
CA ARG A 77 21.40 3.63 11.82
C ARG A 77 21.34 2.16 12.25
N TYR A 78 20.24 1.78 12.90
CA TYR A 78 19.96 0.39 13.22
C TYR A 78 19.58 -0.40 11.96
N GLU A 79 20.25 -1.53 11.75
CA GLU A 79 19.87 -2.54 10.78
C GLU A 79 19.55 -3.85 11.52
N VAL A 80 18.49 -4.52 11.08
CA VAL A 80 17.96 -5.76 11.68
C VAL A 80 17.58 -6.69 10.54
N LEU A 81 17.78 -8.00 10.70
CA LEU A 81 17.35 -8.98 9.72
C LEU A 81 15.84 -9.23 9.81
N LEU A 82 15.24 -9.63 8.69
CA LEU A 82 13.80 -9.90 8.64
C LEU A 82 13.49 -11.24 9.33
N PRO A 83 12.62 -11.27 10.36
CA PRO A 83 12.32 -12.49 11.13
C PRO A 83 11.72 -13.64 10.31
N TRP A 84 11.08 -13.32 9.18
CA TRP A 84 10.40 -14.30 8.32
C TRP A 84 11.17 -14.61 7.03
N LYS A 85 12.41 -14.12 6.90
CA LYS A 85 13.22 -14.30 5.68
C LYS A 85 14.65 -14.70 6.01
N GLU A 86 14.78 -15.90 6.58
CA GLU A 86 16.08 -16.53 6.79
C GLU A 86 16.76 -16.80 5.44
N ASN A 87 18.06 -16.52 5.34
CA ASN A 87 18.91 -16.80 4.16
C ASN A 87 18.53 -16.08 2.85
N HIS A 88 18.29 -14.77 2.90
CA HIS A 88 18.25 -13.97 1.66
C HIS A 88 19.66 -13.65 1.15
N PHE A 89 19.85 -13.68 -0.17
CA PHE A 89 21.08 -13.18 -0.78
C PHE A 89 21.27 -11.70 -0.41
N PRO A 90 22.51 -11.24 -0.15
CA PRO A 90 22.78 -9.84 0.09
C PRO A 90 22.19 -8.99 -1.04
N ILE A 91 21.26 -8.10 -0.68
CA ILE A 91 20.65 -7.18 -1.64
C ILE A 91 21.70 -6.14 -1.99
N THR A 92 21.97 -5.98 -3.29
CA THR A 92 22.86 -4.94 -3.77
C THR A 92 22.26 -3.56 -3.51
N SER A 93 23.10 -2.58 -3.18
CA SER A 93 22.63 -1.23 -2.91
C SER A 93 21.98 -0.63 -4.15
N ASN A 94 20.72 -0.19 -4.03
CA ASN A 94 19.99 0.53 -5.09
C ASN A 94 20.40 2.02 -5.18
N LYS A 95 21.40 2.46 -4.41
CA LYS A 95 21.79 3.87 -4.28
C LYS A 95 22.16 4.49 -5.62
N ASP A 96 22.97 3.80 -6.43
CA ASP A 96 23.45 4.36 -7.71
C ASP A 96 22.32 4.52 -8.73
N ILE A 97 21.40 3.55 -8.77
CA ILE A 97 20.23 3.58 -9.66
C ILE A 97 19.28 4.69 -9.21
N ALA A 98 19.02 4.80 -7.90
CA ALA A 98 18.21 5.86 -7.34
C ALA A 98 18.82 7.25 -7.62
N MET A 99 20.15 7.39 -7.48
CA MET A 99 20.86 8.64 -7.78
C MET A 99 20.73 9.02 -9.25
N LYS A 100 20.95 8.07 -10.17
CA LYS A 100 20.77 8.33 -11.62
C LYS A 100 19.34 8.73 -11.97
N ARG A 101 18.34 8.10 -11.35
CA ARG A 101 16.94 8.48 -11.52
C ARG A 101 16.70 9.91 -11.03
N LEU A 102 17.22 10.24 -9.84
CA LEU A 102 17.14 11.59 -9.30
C LEU A 102 17.75 12.63 -10.25
N GLU A 103 18.96 12.40 -10.75
CA GLU A 103 19.62 13.29 -11.71
C GLU A 103 18.83 13.46 -13.01
N SER A 104 18.22 12.38 -13.51
CA SER A 104 17.41 12.44 -14.72
C SER A 104 16.13 13.26 -14.51
N SER A 105 15.47 13.05 -13.37
CA SER A 105 14.27 13.80 -12.98
C SER A 105 14.58 15.27 -12.75
N THR A 106 15.69 15.59 -12.07
CA THR A 106 16.08 16.99 -11.83
C THR A 106 16.45 17.68 -13.13
N LYS A 107 17.16 17.03 -14.05
CA LYS A 107 17.45 17.58 -15.39
C LYS A 107 16.18 17.90 -16.17
N LYS A 108 15.21 16.99 -16.17
CA LYS A 108 13.90 17.21 -16.81
C LYS A 108 13.16 18.39 -16.18
N LEU A 109 13.20 18.50 -14.85
CA LEU A 109 12.55 19.58 -14.11
C LEU A 109 13.15 20.96 -14.43
N HIS A 110 14.48 21.04 -14.60
CA HIS A 110 15.15 22.26 -15.05
C HIS A 110 14.80 22.62 -16.49
N GLN A 111 14.70 21.64 -17.39
CA GLN A 111 14.31 21.86 -18.80
C GLN A 111 12.89 22.45 -18.92
N GLU A 112 11.97 21.99 -18.07
CA GLU A 112 10.58 22.45 -18.05
C GLU A 112 10.39 23.75 -17.24
N THR A 113 11.46 24.37 -16.72
CA THR A 113 11.43 25.56 -15.82
C THR A 113 10.60 25.38 -14.54
N LEU A 114 10.21 24.14 -14.22
CA LEU A 114 9.41 23.79 -13.06
C LEU A 114 10.23 23.62 -11.78
N PHE A 115 11.57 23.72 -11.88
CA PHE A 115 12.46 23.55 -10.74
C PHE A 115 12.23 24.61 -9.66
N THR A 116 11.97 25.86 -10.05
CA THR A 116 11.66 26.96 -9.12
C THR A 116 10.29 26.78 -8.45
N ALA A 117 9.30 26.27 -9.17
CA ALA A 117 7.99 25.92 -8.61
C ALA A 117 8.10 24.76 -7.61
N TYR A 118 9.02 23.82 -7.84
CA TYR A 118 9.32 22.75 -6.89
C TYR A 118 10.03 23.27 -5.63
N ASP A 119 10.95 24.23 -5.73
CA ASP A 119 11.56 24.85 -4.55
C ASP A 119 10.51 25.56 -3.68
N ALA A 120 9.56 26.28 -4.30
CA ALA A 120 8.43 26.86 -3.58
C ALA A 120 7.53 25.78 -2.92
N PHE A 121 7.33 24.64 -3.59
CA PHE A 121 6.62 23.51 -3.00
C PHE A 121 7.38 22.90 -1.81
N LYS A 122 8.72 22.85 -1.86
CA LYS A 122 9.53 22.34 -0.76
C LYS A 122 9.51 23.28 0.45
N GLU A 123 9.57 24.59 0.22
CA GLU A 123 9.32 25.58 1.27
C GLU A 123 7.91 25.43 1.84
N TRP A 124 6.92 25.21 0.98
CA TRP A 124 5.56 24.93 1.40
C TRP A 124 5.41 23.60 2.17
N GLU A 125 6.09 22.51 1.81
CA GLU A 125 6.08 21.24 2.56
C GLU A 125 6.71 21.38 3.95
N LEU A 126 7.77 22.19 4.06
CA LEU A 126 8.33 22.62 5.35
C LEU A 126 7.33 23.46 6.16
N LEU A 127 6.47 24.22 5.48
CA LEU A 127 5.32 24.95 6.03
C LEU A 127 4.04 24.09 6.16
N ASP A 128 3.95 22.87 5.61
CA ASP A 128 2.71 22.07 5.69
C ASP A 128 2.63 21.34 7.06
N ASN A 129 3.73 21.39 7.82
CA ASN A 129 3.76 21.24 9.27
C ASN A 129 3.84 22.58 10.02
N LEU A 130 3.38 23.68 9.40
CA LEU A 130 3.29 24.98 10.06
C LEU A 130 2.22 24.91 11.13
N ILE A 131 2.68 24.72 12.36
CA ILE A 131 1.95 25.06 13.57
C ILE A 131 1.85 26.59 13.58
N THR A 132 0.92 27.17 12.81
CA THR A 132 0.56 28.57 13.00
C THR A 132 -0.29 28.64 14.26
N SER A 133 0.21 29.30 15.30
CA SER A 133 -0.62 29.71 16.42
C SER A 133 -1.38 30.97 16.02
N LEU A 134 -2.69 30.86 15.87
CA LEU A 134 -3.57 32.02 15.76
C LEU A 134 -3.95 32.48 17.17
N ASP A 135 -3.94 33.79 17.39
CA ASP A 135 -4.23 34.36 18.71
C ASP A 135 -5.73 34.26 19.06
N ASN A 136 -6.59 34.06 18.05
CA ASN A 136 -8.04 34.09 18.21
C ASN A 136 -8.75 33.01 17.37
N GLU A 137 -9.78 32.35 17.93
CA GLU A 137 -10.56 31.31 17.23
C GLU A 137 -11.31 31.91 16.02
N ALA A 138 -11.62 33.21 16.06
CA ALA A 138 -12.28 33.92 14.97
C ALA A 138 -11.42 34.04 13.69
N GLU A 139 -10.10 33.89 13.79
CA GLU A 139 -9.16 33.99 12.66
C GLU A 139 -8.94 32.66 11.95
N ILE A 140 -9.39 31.55 12.54
CA ILE A 140 -9.20 30.19 12.00
C ILE A 140 -9.93 30.03 10.67
N LEU A 141 -11.20 30.42 10.59
CA LEU A 141 -12.00 30.24 9.38
C LEU A 141 -11.49 31.07 8.19
N PRO A 142 -11.19 32.38 8.34
CA PRO A 142 -10.55 33.16 7.29
C PRO A 142 -9.22 32.56 6.81
N PHE A 143 -8.38 32.07 7.74
CA PHE A 143 -7.10 31.47 7.39
C PHE A 143 -7.24 30.17 6.58
N ILE A 144 -8.22 29.33 6.96
CA ILE A 144 -8.55 28.10 6.23
C ILE A 144 -9.00 28.42 4.80
N GLU A 145 -9.88 29.41 4.64
CA GLU A 145 -10.42 29.81 3.34
C GLU A 145 -9.33 30.37 2.42
N GLU A 146 -8.49 31.27 2.93
CA GLU A 146 -7.33 31.83 2.23
C GLU A 146 -6.37 30.72 1.78
N SER A 147 -6.05 29.78 2.67
CA SER A 147 -5.13 28.66 2.39
C SER A 147 -5.70 27.72 1.32
N HIS A 148 -7.00 27.42 1.37
CA HIS A 148 -7.68 26.65 0.33
C HIS A 148 -7.62 27.34 -1.03
N HIS A 149 -7.81 28.65 -1.06
CA HIS A 149 -7.75 29.44 -2.29
C HIS A 149 -6.35 29.38 -2.93
N ILE A 150 -5.30 29.69 -2.17
CA ILE A 150 -3.91 29.70 -2.64
C ILE A 150 -3.50 28.30 -3.15
N MET A 151 -3.85 27.23 -2.42
CA MET A 151 -3.51 25.86 -2.82
C MET A 151 -4.25 25.42 -4.09
N ALA A 152 -5.51 25.81 -4.24
CA ALA A 152 -6.29 25.52 -5.44
C ALA A 152 -5.68 26.20 -6.69
N GLU A 153 -5.19 27.43 -6.58
CA GLU A 153 -4.47 28.10 -7.67
C GLU A 153 -3.22 27.32 -8.10
N GLY A 154 -2.50 26.73 -7.14
CA GLY A 154 -1.35 25.85 -7.40
C GLY A 154 -1.72 24.45 -7.91
N LYS A 155 -3.00 24.12 -8.10
CA LYS A 155 -3.51 22.76 -8.36
C LYS A 155 -3.17 21.73 -7.27
N PHE A 156 -2.92 22.20 -6.05
CA PHE A 156 -2.73 21.36 -4.87
C PHE A 156 -4.06 21.21 -4.13
N ASN A 157 -4.23 20.08 -3.45
CA ASN A 157 -5.47 19.79 -2.71
C ASN A 157 -5.13 19.54 -1.25
N LEU A 158 -5.54 20.45 -0.36
CA LEU A 158 -5.38 20.34 1.08
C LEU A 158 -6.28 19.21 1.61
N ARG A 159 -5.68 18.18 2.22
CA ARG A 159 -6.38 16.93 2.60
C ARG A 159 -6.95 16.92 4.02
N GLY A 160 -6.68 17.94 4.84
CA GLY A 160 -7.27 18.03 6.17
C GLY A 160 -6.68 19.16 7.02
N TRP A 161 -7.44 19.54 8.04
CA TRP A 161 -7.06 20.53 9.04
C TRP A 161 -7.14 19.90 10.42
N THR A 162 -6.13 20.14 11.25
CA THR A 162 -6.14 19.76 12.65
C THR A 162 -5.84 21.00 13.48
N TYR A 163 -6.71 21.33 14.44
CA TYR A 163 -6.47 22.39 15.40
C TYR A 163 -6.64 21.82 16.81
N ASN A 164 -5.80 22.27 17.73
CA ASN A 164 -5.93 21.93 19.15
C ASN A 164 -6.64 23.09 19.84
N ARG A 165 -7.77 22.83 20.51
CA ARG A 165 -8.32 23.78 21.48
C ARG A 165 -7.46 23.73 22.73
N ARG A 166 -6.93 24.88 23.15
CA ARG A 166 -6.39 25.06 24.50
C ARG A 166 -7.48 25.52 25.44
#